data_AF-A0A3S1B425-F1
#
_entry.id   AF-A0A3S1B425-F1
#
_cell.length_a   1.000
_cell.length_b   1.000
_cell.length_c   1.000
_cell.angle_alpha   90.00
_cell.angle_beta   90.00
_cell.angle_gamma   90.00
#
_symmetry.space_group_name_H-M   'P 1'
#
loop_
_entity.id
_entity.type
_entity.pdbx_description
1 polymer ?
#
loop_
_entity_poly.entity_id
_entity_poly.type
_entity_poly.pdbx_seq_one_letter_code
_entity_poly.pdbx_strand_id
1 'polypeptide(L)'
;MLALTKGNMLLRVDLQNGQLLEQIYVGPSRISFRSIQWNVVGESVVLISTIFPPGQGQARQEVDSAKVKQLVILSLFPLSFVCKFSVSKQVFGRHATDVSVFFNLLTIMYSSGHVRMYSMETILQQYKTHSHQLREPMGDGTFYGIYPSPLTENLEIK
;
A
#
# COMPACT_ATOMS: atom_id res chain seq x y z
N MET A 1 -13.85 -4.12 12.96
CA MET A 1 -13.82 -4.43 11.51
C MET A 1 -12.95 -3.41 10.79
N LEU A 2 -12.27 -3.81 9.72
CA LEU A 2 -11.65 -2.89 8.76
C LEU A 2 -12.39 -2.95 7.43
N ALA A 3 -12.56 -1.81 6.77
CA ALA A 3 -13.21 -1.72 5.46
C ALA A 3 -12.50 -0.69 4.57
N LEU A 4 -12.46 -0.94 3.26
CA LEU A 4 -11.96 0.00 2.26
C LEU A 4 -13.11 0.55 1.43
N THR A 5 -13.17 1.87 1.29
CA THR A 5 -14.15 2.52 0.41
C THR A 5 -13.61 2.71 -1.01
N LYS A 6 -14.51 2.99 -1.96
CA LYS A 6 -14.14 3.34 -3.35
C LYS A 6 -13.19 4.54 -3.42
N GLY A 7 -13.33 5.49 -2.49
CA GLY A 7 -12.51 6.69 -2.35
C GLY A 7 -11.18 6.47 -1.60
N ASN A 8 -10.74 5.21 -1.45
CA ASN A 8 -9.51 4.84 -0.74
C ASN A 8 -9.46 5.35 0.71
N MET A 9 -10.60 5.31 1.39
CA MET A 9 -10.65 5.49 2.83
C MET A 9 -10.58 4.11 3.48
N LEU A 10 -9.61 3.90 4.36
CA LEU A 10 -9.61 2.78 5.28
C LEU A 10 -10.41 3.17 6.51
N LEU A 11 -11.46 2.42 6.81
CA LEU A 11 -12.33 2.62 7.96
C LEU A 11 -12.04 1.54 9.00
N ARG A 12 -11.90 1.93 10.26
CA ARG A 12 -11.98 1.04 11.42
C ARG A 12 -13.32 1.27 12.09
N VAL A 13 -14.13 0.22 12.12
CA VAL A 13 -15.52 0.27 12.60
C VAL A 13 -15.66 -0.70 13.77
N ASP A 14 -16.37 -0.27 14.81
CA ASP A 14 -16.77 -1.11 15.92
C ASP A 14 -17.71 -2.23 15.45
N LEU A 15 -17.49 -3.46 15.90
CA LEU A 15 -18.28 -4.61 15.44
C LEU A 15 -19.63 -4.74 16.14
N GLN A 16 -19.77 -4.18 17.36
CA GLN A 16 -20.98 -4.34 18.17
C GLN A 16 -22.03 -3.31 17.77
N ASN A 17 -21.63 -2.05 17.55
CA ASN A 17 -22.56 -0.95 17.29
C ASN A 17 -22.38 -0.31 15.90
N GLY A 18 -21.39 -0.73 15.11
CA GLY A 18 -21.14 -0.16 13.78
C GLY A 18 -20.57 1.26 13.79
N GLN A 19 -20.14 1.77 14.95
CA GLN A 19 -19.57 3.10 15.08
C GLN A 19 -18.23 3.21 14.34
N LEU A 20 -18.05 4.27 13.57
CA LEU A 20 -16.75 4.59 12.99
C LEU A 20 -15.78 5.00 14.11
N LEU A 21 -14.73 4.22 14.31
CA LEU A 21 -13.69 4.47 15.31
C LEU A 21 -12.54 5.28 14.70
N GLU A 22 -12.12 4.93 13.48
CA GLU A 22 -11.07 5.65 12.78
C GLU A 22 -11.27 5.63 11.26
N GLN A 23 -10.75 6.65 10.59
CA GLN A 23 -10.71 6.75 9.13
C GLN A 23 -9.35 7.25 8.69
N ILE A 24 -8.74 6.58 7.72
CA ILE A 24 -7.44 6.94 7.14
C ILE A 24 -7.60 7.11 5.63
N TYR A 25 -7.17 8.27 5.13
CA TYR A 25 -7.11 8.55 3.71
C TYR A 25 -5.83 7.97 3.10
N VAL A 26 -5.99 6.90 2.33
CA VAL A 26 -4.87 6.13 1.79
C VAL A 26 -4.24 6.80 0.57
N GLY A 27 -5.03 7.52 -0.23
CA GLY A 27 -4.54 8.13 -1.46
C GLY A 27 -5.63 8.49 -2.46
N PRO A 28 -5.28 9.26 -3.51
CA PRO A 28 -6.21 9.64 -4.56
C PRO A 28 -6.76 8.42 -5.32
N SER A 29 -7.98 8.54 -5.84
CA SER A 29 -8.73 7.47 -6.51
C SER A 29 -8.08 6.92 -7.79
N ARG A 30 -7.06 7.60 -8.34
CA ARG A 30 -6.30 7.12 -9.51
C ARG A 30 -5.64 5.76 -9.27
N ILE A 31 -5.28 5.46 -8.01
CA ILE A 31 -4.76 4.15 -7.58
C ILE A 31 -5.81 3.54 -6.66
N SER A 32 -6.49 2.49 -7.13
CA SER A 32 -7.66 1.95 -6.45
C SER A 32 -7.25 0.82 -5.50
N PHE A 33 -7.36 1.02 -4.19
CA PHE A 33 -7.11 -0.03 -3.18
C PHE A 33 -8.36 -0.88 -2.96
N ARG A 34 -8.26 -2.19 -3.22
CA ARG A 34 -9.45 -3.08 -3.24
C ARG A 34 -9.29 -4.39 -2.49
N SER A 35 -8.12 -4.67 -1.95
CA SER A 35 -7.89 -5.83 -1.11
C SER A 35 -7.31 -5.39 0.23
N ILE A 36 -7.84 -5.97 1.31
CA ILE A 36 -7.27 -5.93 2.64
C ILE A 36 -6.88 -7.37 2.97
N GLN A 37 -5.62 -7.58 3.33
CA GLN A 37 -5.13 -8.90 3.74
C GLN A 37 -4.36 -8.77 5.04
N TRP A 38 -4.30 -9.85 5.82
CA TRP A 38 -3.36 -9.94 6.92
C TRP A 38 -1.94 -9.98 6.37
N ASN A 39 -1.05 -9.16 6.91
CA ASN A 39 0.38 -9.40 6.78
C ASN A 39 0.81 -10.33 7.92
N VAL A 40 0.60 -9.91 9.17
CA VAL A 40 0.73 -10.75 10.36
C VAL A 40 -0.62 -10.74 11.06
N VAL A 41 -1.20 -11.93 11.27
CA VAL A 41 -2.56 -12.07 11.82
C VAL A 41 -2.65 -11.40 13.18
N GLY A 42 -3.61 -10.48 13.34
CA GLY A 42 -3.82 -9.73 14.58
C GLY A 42 -2.91 -8.50 14.75
N GLU A 43 -1.77 -8.45 14.07
CA GLU A 43 -0.76 -7.41 14.28
C GLU A 43 -0.68 -6.38 13.14
N SER A 44 -0.82 -6.82 11.88
CA SER A 44 -0.70 -5.91 10.75
C SER A 44 -1.46 -6.37 9.51
N VAL A 45 -1.92 -5.40 8.73
CA VAL A 45 -2.62 -5.60 7.48
C VAL A 45 -1.88 -4.95 6.32
N VAL A 46 -2.08 -5.50 5.14
CA VAL A 46 -1.66 -4.92 3.88
C VAL A 46 -2.89 -4.51 3.07
N LEU A 47 -2.89 -3.28 2.57
CA LEU A 47 -3.80 -2.81 1.55
C LEU A 47 -3.11 -2.97 0.21
N ILE A 48 -3.80 -3.58 -0.75
CA ILE A 48 -3.25 -3.86 -2.07
C ILE A 48 -4.09 -3.14 -3.13
N SER A 49 -3.42 -2.40 -4.00
CA SER A 49 -4.08 -1.77 -5.13
C SER A 49 -4.50 -2.80 -6.18
N THR A 50 -5.49 -2.43 -6.98
CA THR A 50 -5.68 -3.04 -8.29
C THR A 50 -4.44 -2.81 -9.14
N ILE A 51 -4.29 -3.59 -10.21
CA ILE A 51 -3.30 -3.32 -11.24
C ILE A 51 -3.49 -1.87 -11.71
N PHE A 52 -2.39 -1.16 -11.93
CA PHE A 52 -2.44 0.19 -12.46
C PHE A 52 -3.17 0.16 -13.81
N PRO A 53 -4.22 0.98 -14.01
CA PRO A 53 -4.88 1.01 -15.31
C PRO A 53 -3.84 1.44 -16.36
N PRO A 54 -3.82 0.82 -17.56
CA PRO A 54 -3.08 1.38 -18.67
C PRO A 54 -3.59 2.80 -18.90
N GLY A 55 -2.68 3.79 -18.91
CA GLY A 55 -3.05 5.20 -19.02
C GLY A 55 -3.98 5.42 -20.21
N GLN A 56 -5.18 5.95 -19.96
CA GLN A 56 -6.08 6.33 -21.05
C GLN A 56 -5.49 7.56 -21.74
N GLY A 57 -5.00 7.40 -22.97
CA GLY A 57 -4.74 8.53 -23.87
C GLY A 57 -3.28 8.92 -24.13
N GLN A 58 -2.28 8.14 -23.73
CA GLN A 58 -0.94 8.29 -24.27
C GLN A 58 -0.56 7.05 -25.07
N ALA A 59 0.01 7.29 -26.25
CA ALA A 59 0.28 6.34 -27.30
C ALA A 59 0.92 5.04 -26.77
N ARG A 60 0.74 3.95 -27.52
CA ARG A 60 1.46 2.67 -27.39
C ARG A 60 2.96 2.82 -27.70
N GLN A 61 3.60 3.85 -27.16
CA GLN A 61 5.03 4.08 -27.24
C GLN A 61 5.55 4.20 -25.81
N GLU A 62 6.27 3.14 -25.47
CA GLU A 62 7.35 3.06 -24.49
C GLU A 62 6.96 2.81 -23.02
N VAL A 63 7.24 1.56 -22.63
CA VAL A 63 7.32 1.03 -21.25
C VAL A 63 5.98 0.64 -20.62
N ASP A 64 5.49 -0.53 -21.03
CA ASP A 64 4.98 -1.59 -20.14
C ASP A 64 4.84 -1.12 -18.68
N SER A 65 3.65 -0.63 -18.30
CA SER A 65 3.40 0.14 -17.07
C SER A 65 4.33 -0.29 -15.93
N ALA A 66 5.36 0.50 -15.66
CA ALA A 66 6.50 0.06 -14.87
C ALA A 66 6.09 -0.42 -13.46
N LYS A 67 4.92 -0.03 -12.95
CA LYS A 67 4.38 -0.39 -11.64
C LYS A 67 3.37 -1.54 -11.75
N VAL A 68 3.59 -2.61 -10.98
CA VAL A 68 2.72 -3.79 -10.84
C VAL A 68 1.52 -3.46 -9.95
N LYS A 69 1.76 -3.17 -8.67
CA LYS A 69 0.75 -2.77 -7.67
C LYS A 69 1.38 -1.85 -6.62
N GLN A 70 0.56 -1.08 -5.93
CA GLN A 70 0.95 -0.32 -4.74
C GLN A 70 0.47 -1.05 -3.48
N LEU A 71 1.31 -1.04 -2.47
CA LEU A 71 1.08 -1.68 -1.18
C LEU A 71 1.12 -0.63 -0.07
N VAL A 72 0.29 -0.83 0.95
CA VAL A 72 0.31 -0.05 2.19
C VAL A 72 0.26 -1.03 3.36
N ILE A 73 1.25 -1.01 4.23
CA ILE A 73 1.27 -1.83 5.45
C ILE A 73 0.93 -0.93 6.64
N LEU A 74 0.01 -1.41 7.47
CA LEU A 74 -0.42 -0.75 8.70
C LEU A 74 -0.36 -1.75 9.85
N SER A 75 0.17 -1.34 11.01
CA SER A 75 0.02 -2.11 12.24
C SER A 75 -1.38 -1.90 12.81
N LEU A 76 -1.88 -2.86 13.58
CA LEU A 76 -3.12 -2.76 14.35
C LEU A 76 -2.80 -2.70 15.84
N PHE A 77 -3.65 -2.01 16.59
CA PHE A 77 -3.62 -1.91 18.07
C PHE A 77 -2.28 -1.40 18.65
N PRO A 78 -1.93 -0.11 18.43
CA PRO A 78 -2.73 0.92 17.76
C PRO A 78 -2.61 0.88 16.23
N LEU A 79 -3.61 1.44 15.54
CA LEU A 79 -3.54 1.63 14.10
C LEU A 79 -2.39 2.60 13.78
N SER A 80 -1.37 2.14 13.06
CA SER A 80 -0.23 2.99 12.69
C SER A 80 0.26 2.71 11.28
N PHE A 81 0.85 3.74 10.65
CA PHE A 81 1.43 3.63 9.32
C PHE A 81 2.83 3.02 9.38
N VAL A 82 3.04 1.89 8.70
CA VAL A 82 4.35 1.23 8.62
C VAL A 82 5.07 1.70 7.36
N CYS A 83 4.46 1.43 6.20
CA CYS A 83 5.02 1.85 4.92
C CYS A 83 3.99 1.86 3.79
N LYS A 84 4.34 2.59 2.71
CA LYS A 84 3.64 2.58 1.43
C LYS A 84 4.66 2.62 0.31
N PHE A 85 4.47 1.78 -0.71
CA PHE A 85 5.41 1.67 -1.82
C PHE A 85 4.79 1.02 -3.04
N SER A 86 5.37 1.30 -4.21
CA SER A 86 5.02 0.66 -5.48
C SER A 86 5.98 -0.48 -5.75
N VAL A 87 5.43 -1.63 -6.12
CA VAL A 87 6.19 -2.71 -6.76
C VAL A 87 6.30 -2.39 -8.23
N SER A 88 7.52 -2.41 -8.78
CA SER A 88 7.77 -2.11 -10.19
C SER A 88 8.48 -3.26 -10.91
N LYS A 89 8.16 -3.45 -12.19
CA LYS A 89 8.86 -4.35 -13.10
C LYS A 89 10.32 -3.95 -13.31
N GLN A 90 10.66 -2.67 -13.13
CA GLN A 90 12.04 -2.20 -13.22
C GLN A 90 12.90 -2.78 -12.10
N VAL A 91 12.38 -2.79 -10.87
CA VAL A 91 13.10 -3.27 -9.68
C VAL A 91 12.99 -4.78 -9.55
N PHE A 92 11.76 -5.31 -9.67
CA PHE A 92 11.48 -6.71 -9.42
C PHE A 92 11.56 -7.59 -10.67
N GLY A 93 11.89 -7.01 -11.83
CA GLY A 93 12.07 -7.72 -13.10
C GLY A 93 10.83 -7.67 -14.00
N ARG A 94 11.08 -7.62 -15.32
CA ARG A 94 10.06 -7.39 -16.37
C ARG A 94 8.86 -8.33 -16.36
N HIS A 95 9.05 -9.53 -15.81
CA HIS A 95 8.05 -10.60 -15.81
C HIS A 95 7.21 -10.63 -14.53
N ALA A 96 7.38 -9.68 -13.61
CA ALA A 96 6.55 -9.58 -12.42
C ALA A 96 5.09 -9.28 -12.81
N THR A 97 4.15 -10.09 -12.29
CA THR A 97 2.72 -10.03 -12.65
C THR A 97 1.85 -9.70 -11.46
N ASP A 98 2.21 -10.16 -10.27
CA ASP A 98 1.42 -9.92 -9.06
C ASP A 98 2.32 -9.90 -7.81
N VAL A 99 1.76 -9.43 -6.71
CA VAL A 99 2.42 -9.30 -5.42
C VAL A 99 1.46 -9.58 -4.27
N SER A 100 1.98 -10.19 -3.22
CA SER A 100 1.36 -10.28 -1.89
C SER A 100 2.37 -10.01 -0.79
N VAL A 101 1.87 -9.72 0.42
CA VAL A 101 2.69 -9.62 1.63
C VAL A 101 2.03 -10.46 2.71
N PHE A 102 2.77 -11.40 3.27
CA PHE A 102 2.29 -12.26 4.36
C PHE A 102 3.48 -12.75 5.19
N PHE A 103 3.31 -12.86 6.51
CA PHE A 103 4.37 -13.19 7.46
C PHE A 103 5.64 -12.34 7.28
N ASN A 104 5.49 -11.03 7.06
CA ASN A 104 6.61 -10.12 6.78
C ASN A 104 7.46 -10.52 5.56
N LEU A 105 6.89 -11.26 4.62
CA LEU A 105 7.54 -11.62 3.36
C LEU A 105 6.79 -10.99 2.19
N LEU A 106 7.48 -10.12 1.45
CA LEU A 106 7.03 -9.62 0.16
C LEU A 106 7.22 -10.72 -0.87
N THR A 107 6.12 -11.16 -1.48
CA THR A 107 6.12 -12.25 -2.46
C THR A 107 5.80 -11.69 -3.84
N ILE A 108 6.73 -11.83 -4.78
CA ILE A 108 6.56 -11.42 -6.18
C ILE A 108 6.30 -12.65 -7.04
N MET A 109 5.19 -12.64 -7.77
CA MET A 109 4.82 -13.67 -8.72
C MET A 109 5.24 -13.26 -10.13
N TYR A 110 5.73 -14.23 -10.91
CA TYR A 110 6.20 -14.01 -12.28
C TYR A 110 5.39 -14.79 -13.30
N SER A 111 5.26 -14.24 -14.51
CA SER A 111 4.58 -14.90 -15.64
C SER A 111 5.22 -16.23 -16.04
N SER A 112 6.49 -16.48 -15.72
CA SER A 112 7.16 -17.76 -15.95
C SER A 112 6.87 -18.82 -14.89
N GLY A 113 5.97 -18.55 -13.93
CA GLY A 113 5.49 -19.52 -12.96
C GLY A 113 6.36 -19.67 -11.70
N HIS A 114 7.44 -18.92 -11.58
CA HIS A 114 8.23 -18.87 -10.35
C HIS A 114 7.81 -17.70 -9.45
N VAL A 115 8.26 -17.77 -8.19
CA VAL A 115 7.98 -16.78 -7.15
C VAL A 115 9.29 -16.38 -6.49
N ARG A 116 9.42 -15.12 -6.08
CA ARG A 116 10.51 -14.64 -5.23
C ARG A 116 9.96 -14.02 -3.97
N MET A 117 10.60 -14.31 -2.85
CA MET A 117 10.23 -13.77 -1.55
C MET A 117 11.35 -12.90 -1.02
N TYR A 118 10.97 -11.78 -0.41
CA TYR A 118 11.89 -10.80 0.15
C TYR A 118 11.46 -10.47 1.57
N SER A 119 12.42 -10.35 2.49
CA SER A 119 12.14 -9.93 3.87
C SER A 119 11.68 -8.48 3.89
N MET A 120 10.45 -8.25 4.37
CA MET A 120 9.96 -6.88 4.60
C MET A 120 10.78 -6.18 5.67
N GLU A 121 11.30 -6.90 6.67
CA GLU A 121 12.17 -6.32 7.69
C GLU A 121 13.44 -5.74 7.04
N THR A 122 14.11 -6.50 6.19
CA THR A 122 15.30 -6.04 5.47
C THR A 122 14.96 -4.88 4.53
N ILE A 123 13.82 -4.94 3.83
CA ILE A 123 13.39 -3.86 2.94
C ILE A 123 13.15 -2.56 3.73
N LEU A 124 12.45 -2.64 4.86
CA LEU A 124 12.17 -1.49 5.72
C LEU A 124 13.46 -0.90 6.29
N GLN A 125 14.43 -1.73 6.68
CA GLN A 125 15.72 -1.26 7.20
C GLN A 125 16.56 -0.55 6.13
N GLN A 126 16.55 -1.02 4.88
CA GLN A 126 17.45 -0.52 3.83
C GLN A 126 16.86 0.61 2.99
N TYR A 127 15.54 0.60 2.75
CA TYR A 127 14.92 1.45 1.73
C TYR A 127 13.90 2.45 2.30
N LYS A 128 13.69 2.48 3.62
CA LYS A 128 12.80 3.47 4.24
C LYS A 128 13.42 4.85 4.23
N THR A 129 12.77 5.77 3.53
CA THR A 129 13.27 7.13 3.30
C THR A 129 12.82 8.09 4.39
N HIS A 130 11.62 7.90 4.93
CA HIS A 130 11.07 8.71 6.02
C HIS A 130 9.99 7.95 6.81
N SER A 131 9.59 8.52 7.94
CA SER A 131 8.51 8.00 8.78
C SER A 131 7.55 9.13 9.13
N HIS A 132 6.26 8.84 9.04
CA HIS A 132 5.19 9.73 9.46
C HIS A 132 4.28 8.97 10.42
N GLN A 133 3.86 9.62 11.49
CA GLN A 133 2.80 9.11 12.35
C GLN A 133 1.45 9.50 11.77
N LEU A 134 0.45 8.62 11.89
CA LEU A 134 -0.91 8.97 11.51
C LEU A 134 -1.37 10.16 12.37
N ARG A 135 -2.03 11.13 11.73
CA ARG A 135 -2.56 12.35 12.34
C ARG A 135 -1.51 13.32 12.88
N GLU A 136 -0.25 13.19 12.49
CA GLU A 136 0.70 14.27 12.75
C GLU A 136 0.36 15.50 11.88
N PRO A 137 0.57 16.72 12.40
CA PRO A 137 0.29 17.95 11.67
C PRO A 137 1.24 18.12 10.48
N MET A 138 0.69 18.62 9.37
CA MET A 138 1.42 18.91 8.14
C MET A 138 1.60 20.41 7.96
N GLY A 139 2.59 20.81 7.15
CA GLY A 139 2.94 22.23 6.95
C GLY A 139 1.86 23.08 6.28
N ASP A 140 0.83 22.44 5.72
CA ASP A 140 -0.32 23.06 5.06
C ASP A 140 -1.56 23.15 5.98
N GLY A 141 -1.42 22.86 7.28
CA GLY A 141 -2.51 22.88 8.25
C GLY A 141 -3.41 21.65 8.23
N THR A 142 -3.05 20.63 7.43
CA THR A 142 -3.75 19.33 7.41
C THR A 142 -3.06 18.32 8.34
N PHE A 143 -3.54 17.08 8.33
CA PHE A 143 -2.98 15.99 9.15
C PHE A 143 -2.69 14.77 8.28
N TYR A 144 -1.56 14.11 8.53
CA TYR A 144 -1.13 12.96 7.73
C TYR A 144 -2.13 11.79 7.81
N GLY A 145 -2.59 11.33 6.65
CA GLY A 145 -3.60 10.28 6.57
C GLY A 145 -5.03 10.75 6.86
N ILE A 146 -5.29 12.06 6.97
CA ILE A 146 -6.63 12.65 7.03
C ILE A 146 -6.87 13.43 5.74
N TYR A 147 -8.01 13.21 5.07
CA TYR A 147 -8.35 13.95 3.85
C TYR A 147 -8.27 15.47 4.09
N PRO A 148 -7.59 16.24 3.21
CA PRO A 148 -7.12 15.86 1.87
C PRO A 148 -5.70 15.27 1.80
N SER A 149 -5.02 15.05 2.93
CA SER A 149 -3.62 14.63 2.99
C SER A 149 -3.45 13.12 3.12
N PRO A 150 -3.01 12.43 2.04
CA PRO A 150 -2.98 10.99 2.01
C PRO A 150 -1.73 10.41 2.66
N LEU A 151 -1.71 9.09 2.83
CA LEU A 151 -0.47 8.36 3.00
C LEU A 151 0.42 8.52 1.74
N THR A 152 1.69 8.80 1.96
CA THR A 152 2.73 9.00 0.93
C THR A 152 3.66 7.79 0.84
N GLU A 153 4.26 7.57 -0.33
CA GLU A 153 5.28 6.52 -0.45
C GLU A 153 6.48 6.89 0.40
N ASN A 154 6.96 5.94 1.20
CA ASN A 154 8.09 6.14 2.10
C ASN A 154 9.13 5.01 2.01
N LEU A 155 8.99 4.10 1.04
CA LEU A 155 10.04 3.18 0.63
C LEU A 155 10.41 3.42 -0.84
N GLU A 156 11.70 3.50 -1.11
CA GLU A 156 12.25 3.59 -2.45
C GLU A 156 13.20 2.42 -2.70
N ILE A 157 12.63 1.32 -3.20
CA ILE A 157 13.38 0.11 -3.53
C ILE A 157 14.06 0.34 -4.89
N LYS A 158 15.37 0.10 -4.96
CA LYS A 158 16.21 0.36 -6.14
C LYS A 158 16.63 -0.93 -6.81
#